data_AF-A0A3Q9VUP2-F1
#
_entry.id   AF-A0A3Q9VUP2-F1
#
_cell.length_a   1.000
_cell.length_b   1.000
_cell.length_c   1.000
_cell.angle_alpha   90.00
_cell.angle_beta   90.00
_cell.angle_gamma   90.00
#
_symmetry.space_group_name_H-M   'P 1'
#
loop_
_entity.id
_entity.type
_entity.pdbx_description
1 polymer ?
#
loop_
_entity_poly.entity_id
_entity_poly.type
_entity_poly.pdbx_seq_one_letter_code
_entity_poly.pdbx_strand_id
1 'polypeptide(L)'
;CFCNPGACQWFLKLSNSDIRKQYDSGHICSDYNDLIEGLPTGAIRVSFGYMTTKQDVDKIICMIKECYLTSPEERFLRMDISKLPNSLKHIPERIKPQLKEICIYPIKSCGAIKITGSWPLTTTGFLYDRNWMIVDASGMAKTQKHLARLCLVKPVINRQNGTMELTFTGMKSIYVSLEIAKEKTDLLNTSVCQSKVCDDLVSGYDCGDGVANWL
;
A
#
# COMPACT_ATOMS: atom_id res chain seq x y z
N CYS A 1 -18.17 -22.76 -7.24
CA CYS A 1 -19.16 -23.09 -8.30
C CYS A 1 -20.56 -22.93 -7.72
N PHE A 2 -21.62 -23.06 -8.53
CA PHE A 2 -22.93 -23.41 -7.95
C PHE A 2 -22.81 -24.74 -7.16
N CYS A 3 -23.92 -25.30 -6.69
CA CYS A 3 -23.93 -26.58 -5.95
C CYS A 3 -23.46 -27.83 -6.75
N ASN A 4 -22.77 -27.66 -7.88
CA ASN A 4 -22.18 -28.72 -8.71
C ASN A 4 -20.69 -28.42 -8.99
N PRO A 5 -19.77 -28.86 -8.12
CA PRO A 5 -18.32 -28.66 -8.31
C PRO A 5 -17.75 -29.45 -9.49
N GLY A 6 -18.36 -30.58 -9.86
CA GLY A 6 -17.91 -31.43 -10.97
C GLY A 6 -17.94 -30.73 -12.32
N ALA A 7 -18.89 -29.80 -12.53
CA ALA A 7 -18.94 -29.01 -13.76
C ALA A 7 -17.69 -28.13 -13.92
N CYS A 8 -17.29 -27.38 -12.88
CA CYS A 8 -16.08 -26.56 -12.94
C CYS A 8 -14.83 -27.42 -13.01
N GLN A 9 -14.79 -28.55 -12.30
CA GLN A 9 -13.68 -29.50 -12.40
C GLN A 9 -13.42 -29.88 -13.86
N TRP A 10 -14.48 -30.24 -14.59
CA TRP A 10 -14.37 -30.60 -15.99
C TRP A 10 -13.98 -29.41 -16.89
N PHE A 11 -14.66 -28.26 -16.76
CA PHE A 11 -14.42 -27.09 -17.62
C PHE A 11 -13.04 -26.45 -17.42
N LEU A 12 -12.57 -26.39 -16.17
CA LEU A 12 -11.28 -25.81 -15.79
C LEU A 12 -10.15 -26.84 -15.81
N LYS A 13 -10.44 -28.10 -16.16
CA LYS A 13 -9.49 -29.22 -16.18
C LYS A 13 -8.77 -29.43 -14.85
N LEU A 14 -9.50 -29.26 -13.75
CA LEU A 14 -8.97 -29.45 -12.40
C LEU A 14 -8.80 -30.93 -12.09
N SER A 15 -7.70 -31.28 -11.42
CA SER A 15 -7.47 -32.63 -10.92
C SER A 15 -8.34 -32.93 -9.69
N ASN A 16 -8.49 -34.21 -9.35
CA ASN A 16 -9.16 -34.60 -8.09
C ASN A 16 -8.44 -34.01 -6.86
N SER A 17 -7.11 -33.87 -6.92
CA SER A 17 -6.34 -33.22 -5.87
C SER A 17 -6.65 -31.73 -5.75
N ASP A 18 -6.89 -31.01 -6.85
CA ASP A 18 -7.25 -29.60 -6.79
C ASP A 18 -8.63 -29.41 -6.15
N ILE A 19 -9.60 -30.25 -6.51
CA ILE A 19 -10.93 -30.24 -5.86
C ILE A 19 -10.81 -30.56 -4.37
N ARG A 20 -9.93 -31.50 -4.00
CA ARG A 20 -9.70 -31.82 -2.60
C ARG A 20 -9.08 -30.64 -1.83
N LYS A 21 -8.10 -29.95 -2.42
CA LYS A 21 -7.53 -28.72 -1.83
C LYS A 21 -8.58 -27.63 -1.65
N GLN A 22 -9.47 -27.44 -2.63
CA GLN A 22 -10.56 -26.47 -2.53
C GLN A 22 -11.49 -26.80 -1.35
N TYR A 23 -11.81 -28.08 -1.17
CA TYR A 23 -12.59 -28.53 -0.02
C TYR A 23 -11.85 -28.29 1.31
N ASP A 24 -10.57 -28.69 1.38
CA ASP A 24 -9.75 -28.56 2.59
C ASP A 24 -9.49 -27.08 2.96
N SER A 25 -9.52 -26.15 1.99
CA SER A 25 -9.46 -24.70 2.24
C SER A 25 -10.79 -24.10 2.70
N GLY A 26 -11.83 -24.93 2.87
CA GLY A 26 -13.16 -24.50 3.30
C GLY A 26 -14.04 -23.93 2.18
N HIS A 27 -13.76 -24.22 0.90
CA HIS A 27 -14.60 -23.73 -0.19
C HIS A 27 -16.00 -24.36 -0.13
N ILE A 28 -17.02 -23.51 -0.13
CA ILE A 28 -18.43 -23.92 -0.18
C ILE A 28 -19.18 -23.13 -1.25
N CYS A 29 -20.35 -23.64 -1.66
CA CYS A 29 -21.21 -22.88 -2.56
C CYS A 29 -21.61 -21.55 -1.91
N SER A 30 -21.53 -20.46 -2.70
CA SER A 30 -21.88 -19.10 -2.27
C SER A 30 -20.98 -18.50 -1.19
N ASP A 31 -19.77 -19.03 -0.99
CA ASP A 31 -18.74 -18.29 -0.26
C ASP A 31 -18.17 -17.12 -1.08
N TYR A 32 -17.17 -16.46 -0.52
CA TYR A 32 -16.45 -15.34 -1.14
C TYR A 32 -15.07 -15.75 -1.69
N ASN A 33 -14.81 -17.06 -1.84
CA ASN A 33 -13.51 -17.59 -2.26
C ASN A 33 -13.52 -17.85 -3.78
N ASP A 34 -13.41 -16.78 -4.57
CA ASP A 34 -13.46 -16.86 -6.04
C ASP A 34 -12.21 -17.49 -6.68
N LEU A 35 -11.07 -17.43 -5.97
CA LEU A 35 -9.77 -17.93 -6.40
C LEU A 35 -9.10 -18.74 -5.29
N ILE A 36 -8.62 -19.93 -5.61
CA ILE A 36 -7.79 -20.76 -4.72
C ILE A 36 -6.50 -21.08 -5.47
N GLU A 37 -5.36 -20.67 -4.91
CA GLU A 37 -4.03 -20.77 -5.58
C GLU A 37 -4.02 -20.15 -7.00
N GLY A 38 -4.81 -19.09 -7.20
CA GLY A 38 -4.96 -18.42 -8.50
C GLY A 38 -5.87 -19.15 -9.50
N LEU A 39 -6.39 -20.32 -9.14
CA LEU A 39 -7.36 -21.06 -9.95
C LEU A 39 -8.79 -20.60 -9.62
N PRO A 40 -9.62 -20.30 -10.63
CA PRO A 40 -11.02 -19.97 -10.40
C PRO A 40 -11.76 -21.17 -9.83
N THR A 41 -12.60 -20.90 -8.84
CA THR A 41 -13.43 -21.90 -8.17
C THR A 41 -14.88 -21.78 -8.60
N GLY A 42 -15.25 -20.67 -9.25
CA GLY A 42 -16.61 -20.28 -9.58
C GLY A 42 -16.99 -20.43 -11.06
N ALA A 43 -18.28 -20.21 -11.33
CA ALA A 43 -18.79 -20.08 -12.69
C ALA A 43 -19.89 -19.01 -12.69
N ILE A 44 -19.96 -18.23 -13.77
CA ILE A 44 -21.06 -17.29 -14.03
C ILE A 44 -22.03 -17.98 -15.00
N ARG A 45 -23.31 -18.04 -14.63
CA ARG A 45 -24.38 -18.56 -15.50
C ARG A 45 -25.24 -17.41 -15.99
N VAL A 46 -25.38 -17.30 -17.31
CA VAL A 46 -26.34 -16.42 -17.96
C VAL A 46 -27.48 -17.27 -18.51
N SER A 47 -28.71 -16.90 -18.21
CA SER A 47 -29.91 -17.59 -18.70
C SER A 47 -30.71 -16.66 -19.61
N PHE A 48 -31.14 -17.20 -20.76
CA PHE A 48 -31.85 -16.46 -21.79
C PHE A 48 -33.33 -16.87 -21.82
N GLY A 49 -34.20 -15.89 -22.04
CA GLY A 49 -35.64 -16.12 -22.18
C GLY A 49 -36.01 -16.47 -23.62
N TYR A 50 -37.25 -16.89 -23.82
CA TYR A 50 -37.76 -17.26 -25.15
C TYR A 50 -37.59 -16.16 -26.21
N MET A 51 -37.73 -14.89 -25.82
CA MET A 51 -37.60 -13.74 -26.73
C MET A 51 -36.17 -13.25 -26.94
N THR A 52 -35.16 -13.91 -26.35
CA THR A 52 -33.76 -13.49 -26.53
C THR A 52 -33.33 -13.75 -27.97
N THR A 53 -32.79 -12.71 -28.61
CA THR A 53 -32.21 -12.82 -29.95
C THR A 53 -30.71 -13.07 -29.89
N LYS A 54 -30.12 -13.54 -30.98
CA LYS A 54 -28.66 -13.64 -31.11
C LYS A 54 -27.95 -12.31 -30.81
N GLN A 55 -28.54 -11.19 -31.23
CA GLN A 55 -27.98 -9.86 -31.02
C GLN A 55 -27.88 -9.52 -29.52
N ASP A 56 -28.82 -9.99 -28.70
CA ASP A 56 -28.77 -9.79 -27.25
C ASP A 56 -27.67 -10.62 -26.60
N VAL A 57 -27.45 -11.84 -27.08
CA VAL A 57 -26.32 -12.69 -26.67
C VAL A 57 -24.99 -12.04 -27.05
N ASP A 58 -24.88 -11.53 -28.28
CA ASP A 58 -23.69 -10.86 -28.79
C ASP A 58 -23.35 -9.63 -27.94
N LYS A 59 -24.35 -8.84 -27.50
CA LYS A 59 -24.12 -7.71 -26.57
C LYS A 59 -23.49 -8.15 -25.25
N ILE A 60 -23.95 -9.24 -24.65
CA ILE A 60 -23.36 -9.76 -23.41
C ILE A 60 -21.92 -10.24 -23.65
N ILE A 61 -21.68 -10.96 -24.75
CA ILE A 61 -20.33 -11.42 -25.11
C ILE A 61 -19.40 -10.22 -25.35
N CYS A 62 -19.85 -9.19 -26.06
CA CYS A 62 -19.08 -7.97 -26.27
C CYS A 62 -18.76 -7.28 -24.94
N MET A 63 -19.74 -7.14 -24.04
CA MET A 63 -19.51 -6.58 -22.70
C MET A 63 -18.43 -7.37 -21.94
N ILE A 64 -18.47 -8.70 -21.94
CA ILE A 64 -17.44 -9.51 -21.27
C ILE A 64 -16.05 -9.26 -21.87
N LYS A 65 -15.95 -9.25 -23.21
CA LYS A 65 -14.69 -8.99 -23.92
C LYS A 65 -14.14 -7.60 -23.62
N GLU A 66 -15.00 -6.59 -23.66
CA GLU A 66 -14.61 -5.19 -23.50
C GLU A 66 -14.27 -4.84 -22.05
N CYS A 67 -14.99 -5.40 -21.07
CA CYS A 67 -14.80 -5.06 -19.66
C CYS A 67 -13.74 -5.91 -18.96
N TYR A 68 -13.53 -7.16 -19.38
CA TYR A 68 -12.72 -8.12 -18.63
C TYR A 68 -11.57 -8.76 -19.42
N LEU A 69 -11.64 -8.81 -20.75
CA LEU A 69 -10.57 -9.37 -21.59
C LEU A 69 -9.70 -8.30 -22.28
N THR A 70 -10.08 -7.04 -22.12
CA THR A 70 -9.32 -5.92 -22.65
C THR A 70 -8.27 -5.43 -21.64
N SER A 71 -7.13 -4.94 -22.13
CA SER A 71 -6.08 -4.35 -21.30
C SER A 71 -6.62 -3.19 -20.43
N PRO A 72 -6.05 -2.95 -19.24
CA PRO A 72 -6.41 -1.80 -18.42
C PRO A 72 -6.38 -0.48 -19.19
N GLU A 73 -5.38 -0.26 -20.04
CA GLU A 73 -5.17 0.97 -20.80
C GLU A 73 -6.32 1.23 -21.78
N GLU A 74 -6.72 0.21 -22.53
CA GLU A 74 -7.84 0.29 -23.46
C GLU A 74 -9.19 0.47 -22.72
N ARG A 75 -9.36 -0.13 -21.54
CA ARG A 75 -10.58 0.08 -20.72
C ARG A 75 -10.68 1.51 -20.22
N PHE A 76 -9.56 2.11 -19.81
CA PHE A 76 -9.51 3.52 -19.42
C PHE A 76 -9.85 4.45 -20.60
N LEU A 77 -9.39 4.14 -21.82
CA LEU A 77 -9.73 4.92 -23.02
C LEU A 77 -11.22 4.84 -23.38
N ARG A 78 -11.89 3.72 -23.07
CA ARG A 78 -13.32 3.52 -23.35
C ARG A 78 -14.25 4.15 -22.31
N MET A 79 -13.74 4.58 -21.15
CA MET A 79 -14.51 5.34 -20.17
C MET A 79 -14.75 6.78 -20.66
N ASP A 80 -15.51 6.92 -21.74
CA ASP A 80 -16.02 8.22 -22.19
C ASP A 80 -17.26 8.57 -21.37
N ILE A 81 -17.05 9.39 -20.34
CA ILE A 81 -18.09 9.86 -19.42
C ILE A 81 -19.27 10.49 -20.19
N SER A 82 -18.99 11.11 -21.34
CA SER A 82 -20.01 11.78 -22.14
C SER A 82 -21.03 10.81 -22.76
N LYS A 83 -20.63 9.55 -23.00
CA LYS A 83 -21.45 8.50 -23.63
C LYS A 83 -22.21 7.62 -22.64
N LEU A 84 -21.97 7.79 -21.33
CA LEU A 84 -22.69 7.00 -20.33
C LEU A 84 -24.15 7.45 -20.20
N PRO A 85 -25.08 6.51 -19.96
CA PRO A 85 -26.45 6.83 -19.54
C PRO A 85 -26.43 7.78 -18.33
N ASN A 86 -27.39 8.70 -18.24
CA ASN A 86 -27.43 9.70 -17.17
C ASN A 86 -27.36 9.09 -15.76
N SER A 87 -27.92 7.89 -15.57
CA SER A 87 -27.85 7.14 -14.31
C SER A 87 -26.43 6.65 -13.95
N LEU A 88 -25.54 6.50 -14.93
CA LEU A 88 -24.18 5.97 -14.76
C LEU A 88 -23.10 7.07 -14.86
N LYS A 89 -23.44 8.31 -15.22
CA LYS A 89 -22.47 9.43 -15.33
C LYS A 89 -21.73 9.75 -14.03
N HIS A 90 -22.32 9.45 -12.86
CA HIS A 90 -21.68 9.63 -11.56
C HIS A 90 -20.61 8.55 -11.25
N ILE A 91 -20.64 7.41 -11.97
CA ILE A 91 -19.79 6.27 -11.68
C ILE A 91 -18.32 6.56 -12.03
N PRO A 92 -17.96 7.15 -13.19
CA PRO A 92 -16.58 7.51 -13.48
C PRO A 92 -15.98 8.52 -12.52
N GLU A 93 -16.74 9.51 -12.04
CA GLU A 93 -16.25 10.43 -11.01
C GLU A 93 -15.97 9.71 -9.70
N ARG A 94 -16.79 8.71 -9.38
CA ARG A 94 -16.63 7.85 -8.20
C ARG A 94 -15.51 6.80 -8.36
N ILE A 95 -15.16 6.41 -9.60
CA ILE A 95 -14.12 5.42 -9.93
C ILE A 95 -12.77 6.08 -10.21
N LYS A 96 -12.69 7.37 -10.53
CA LYS A 96 -11.40 8.08 -10.65
C LYS A 96 -10.69 8.03 -9.29
N PRO A 97 -9.63 7.23 -9.13
CA PRO A 97 -8.92 7.21 -7.86
C PRO A 97 -8.30 8.58 -7.66
N GLN A 98 -8.65 9.23 -6.56
CA GLN A 98 -8.04 10.48 -6.15
C GLN A 98 -7.06 10.20 -5.02
N LEU A 99 -5.86 10.76 -5.12
CA LEU A 99 -4.92 10.77 -4.02
C LEU A 99 -5.49 11.66 -2.93
N LYS A 100 -5.93 11.05 -1.81
CA LYS A 100 -6.50 11.79 -0.68
C LYS A 100 -5.41 12.42 0.19
N GLU A 101 -4.39 11.64 0.54
CA GLU A 101 -3.32 12.04 1.45
C GLU A 101 -2.12 11.10 1.27
N ILE A 102 -0.91 11.66 1.32
CA ILE A 102 0.34 10.90 1.46
C ILE A 102 0.76 10.98 2.93
N CYS A 103 1.07 9.83 3.53
CA CYS A 103 1.58 9.75 4.90
C CYS A 103 3.05 9.34 4.87
N ILE A 104 3.92 10.23 5.35
CA ILE A 104 5.37 10.05 5.41
C ILE A 104 5.74 9.82 6.86
N TYR A 105 6.61 8.86 7.13
CA TYR A 105 7.08 8.52 8.47
C TYR A 105 8.59 8.69 8.52
N PRO A 106 9.08 9.92 8.77
CA PRO A 106 10.51 10.19 8.76
C PRO A 106 11.28 9.31 9.74
N ILE A 107 10.75 9.17 10.96
CA ILE A 107 11.34 8.36 12.02
C ILE A 107 10.56 7.06 12.16
N LYS A 108 11.27 5.93 12.15
CA LYS A 108 10.72 4.60 12.39
C LYS A 108 9.92 4.58 13.69
N SER A 109 8.67 4.13 13.61
CA SER A 109 7.73 3.98 14.74
C SER A 109 7.14 5.27 15.32
N CYS A 110 7.48 6.44 14.79
CA CYS A 110 6.90 7.72 15.20
C CYS A 110 5.67 8.10 14.37
N GLY A 111 5.05 9.24 14.70
CA GLY A 111 3.90 9.78 13.98
C GLY A 111 4.21 10.15 12.52
N ALA A 112 3.16 10.16 11.68
CA ALA A 112 3.28 10.53 10.28
C ALA A 112 3.15 12.04 10.05
N ILE A 113 3.82 12.53 9.00
CA ILE A 113 3.52 13.79 8.33
C ILE A 113 2.47 13.50 7.26
N LYS A 114 1.40 14.30 7.27
CA LYS A 114 0.29 14.20 6.32
C LYS A 114 0.42 15.27 5.23
N ILE A 115 0.49 14.84 3.98
CA ILE A 115 0.67 15.71 2.81
C ILE A 115 -0.56 15.56 1.91
N THR A 116 -1.23 16.68 1.61
CA THR A 116 -2.40 16.72 0.71
C THR A 116 -2.04 17.08 -0.73
N GLY A 117 -0.81 17.54 -0.97
CA GLY A 117 -0.30 17.91 -2.30
C GLY A 117 0.62 16.85 -2.89
N SER A 118 1.80 17.27 -3.31
CA SER A 118 2.85 16.40 -3.84
C SER A 118 4.02 16.24 -2.86
N TRP A 119 4.75 15.14 -3.01
CA TRP A 119 6.00 14.91 -2.31
C TRP A 119 7.06 14.29 -3.23
N PRO A 120 8.34 14.65 -3.12
CA PRO A 120 9.38 14.09 -3.99
C PRO A 120 9.56 12.58 -3.78
N LEU A 121 9.79 11.87 -4.88
CA LEU A 121 10.20 10.47 -4.88
C LEU A 121 11.72 10.35 -5.08
N THR A 122 12.31 9.36 -4.43
CA THR A 122 13.70 8.93 -4.57
C THR A 122 13.72 7.49 -5.11
N THR A 123 14.90 6.93 -5.32
CA THR A 123 15.07 5.52 -5.72
C THR A 123 14.59 4.53 -4.66
N THR A 124 14.43 4.95 -3.40
CA THR A 124 14.06 4.10 -2.26
C THR A 124 12.68 4.39 -1.69
N GLY A 125 11.96 5.41 -2.18
CA GLY A 125 10.61 5.75 -1.71
C GLY A 125 10.34 7.25 -1.72
N PHE A 126 9.49 7.72 -0.81
CA PHE A 126 9.32 9.17 -0.62
C PHE A 126 10.57 9.76 0.02
N LEU A 127 10.96 10.97 -0.42
CA LEU A 127 12.09 11.68 0.17
C LEU A 127 11.91 11.80 1.68
N TYR A 128 12.93 11.42 2.45
CA TYR A 128 12.96 11.42 3.92
C TYR A 128 12.09 10.36 4.62
N ASP A 129 11.45 9.45 3.89
CA ASP A 129 10.63 8.41 4.51
C ASP A 129 11.51 7.29 5.09
N ARG A 130 11.34 6.99 6.39
CA ARG A 130 12.11 6.00 7.17
C ARG A 130 13.62 6.24 7.19
N ASN A 131 14.05 7.50 7.04
CA ASN A 131 15.47 7.86 7.08
C ASN A 131 16.06 7.89 8.51
N TRP A 132 15.24 7.92 9.56
CA TRP A 132 15.69 7.97 10.95
C TRP A 132 15.08 6.85 11.80
N MET A 133 15.71 6.56 12.92
CA MET A 133 15.21 5.65 13.95
C MET A 133 15.73 6.07 15.32
N ILE A 134 14.97 5.75 16.35
CA ILE A 134 15.39 5.90 17.75
C ILE A 134 15.99 4.57 18.19
N VAL A 135 17.19 4.59 18.75
CA VAL A 135 17.88 3.40 19.27
C VAL A 135 18.11 3.55 20.77
N ASP A 136 18.31 2.43 21.47
CA ASP A 136 18.84 2.46 22.83
C ASP A 136 20.37 2.40 22.88
N ALA A 137 20.91 2.39 24.09
CA ALA A 137 22.35 2.28 24.35
C ALA A 137 23.00 1.01 23.77
N SER A 138 22.22 -0.03 23.44
CA SER A 138 22.73 -1.23 22.76
C SER A 138 22.72 -1.12 21.24
N GLY A 139 22.26 0.02 20.69
CA GLY A 139 22.08 0.23 19.26
C GLY A 139 20.80 -0.40 18.72
N MET A 140 19.91 -0.93 19.56
CA MET A 140 18.69 -1.60 19.13
C MET A 140 17.56 -0.59 18.89
N ALA A 141 16.95 -0.65 17.71
CA ALA A 141 15.87 0.26 17.34
C ALA A 141 14.64 0.07 18.25
N LYS A 142 14.16 1.15 18.85
CA LYS A 142 12.90 1.18 19.58
C LYS A 142 11.74 1.09 18.59
N THR A 143 10.77 0.23 18.89
CA THR A 143 9.61 -0.01 18.03
C THR A 143 8.30 0.28 18.74
N GLN A 144 7.27 0.62 17.98
CA GLN A 144 5.93 0.88 18.51
C GLN A 144 5.31 -0.36 19.20
N LYS A 145 5.77 -1.58 18.84
CA LYS A 145 5.36 -2.82 19.51
C LYS A 145 5.76 -2.85 20.99
N HIS A 146 6.92 -2.29 21.32
CA HIS A 146 7.41 -2.23 22.70
C HIS A 146 7.10 -0.88 23.37
N LEU A 147 7.11 0.22 22.62
CA LEU A 147 6.88 1.57 23.12
C LEU A 147 5.80 2.26 22.27
N ALA A 148 4.54 1.97 22.57
CA ALA A 148 3.40 2.51 21.82
C ALA A 148 3.37 4.06 21.78
N ARG A 149 3.89 4.71 22.84
CA ARG A 149 3.97 6.18 22.95
C ARG A 149 4.84 6.85 21.89
N LEU A 150 5.69 6.12 21.17
CA LEU A 150 6.47 6.67 20.05
C LEU A 150 5.60 7.31 18.98
N CYS A 151 4.37 6.81 18.76
CA CYS A 151 3.45 7.39 17.77
C CYS A 151 2.99 8.82 18.12
N LEU A 152 3.20 9.27 19.37
CA LEU A 152 2.88 10.62 19.82
C LEU A 152 4.01 11.62 19.52
N VAL A 153 5.22 11.13 19.24
CA VAL A 153 6.31 11.96 18.70
C VAL A 153 5.96 12.28 17.25
N LYS A 154 5.69 13.55 16.97
CA LYS A 154 5.28 14.00 15.64
C LYS A 154 6.42 14.77 14.97
N PRO A 155 7.06 14.19 13.94
CA PRO A 155 8.01 14.90 13.13
C PRO A 155 7.30 15.84 12.14
N VAL A 156 7.94 16.95 11.80
CA VAL A 156 7.54 17.88 10.73
C VAL A 156 8.80 18.29 9.97
N ILE A 157 8.82 18.07 8.66
CA ILE A 157 9.98 18.38 7.81
C ILE A 157 9.82 19.78 7.21
N ASN A 158 10.78 20.66 7.50
CA ASN A 158 10.93 21.95 6.84
C ASN A 158 12.11 21.87 5.85
N ARG A 159 11.79 21.69 4.56
CA ARG A 159 12.77 21.58 3.48
C ARG A 159 13.50 22.88 3.18
N GLN A 160 12.88 24.05 3.43
CA GLN A 160 13.49 25.35 3.16
C GLN A 160 14.58 25.65 4.19
N ASN A 161 14.32 25.30 5.45
CA ASN A 161 15.23 25.53 6.55
C ASN A 161 16.18 24.35 6.79
N GLY A 162 16.11 23.28 5.98
CA GLY A 162 16.95 22.10 6.15
C GLY A 162 16.78 21.40 7.49
N THR A 163 15.61 21.47 8.13
CA THR A 163 15.38 20.98 9.50
C THR A 163 14.14 20.12 9.64
N MET A 164 14.17 19.16 10.56
CA MET A 164 13.04 18.38 11.03
C MET A 164 12.71 18.80 12.46
N GLU A 165 11.52 19.31 12.69
CA GLU A 165 10.99 19.61 14.02
C GLU A 165 10.34 18.37 14.62
N LEU A 166 10.66 18.04 15.87
CA LEU A 166 10.00 17.00 16.65
C LEU A 166 9.14 17.63 17.73
N THR A 167 7.90 17.18 17.82
CA THR A 167 6.93 17.65 18.82
C THR A 167 6.37 16.48 19.63
N PHE A 168 6.13 16.72 20.91
CA PHE A 168 5.47 15.80 21.83
C PHE A 168 4.59 16.61 22.80
N THR A 169 3.43 16.08 23.18
CA THR A 169 2.46 16.81 24.01
C THR A 169 3.08 17.27 25.33
N GLY A 170 3.04 18.58 25.59
CA GLY A 170 3.56 19.18 26.83
C GLY A 170 5.07 19.42 26.85
N MET A 171 5.78 19.18 25.73
CA MET A 171 7.22 19.42 25.61
C MET A 171 7.51 20.52 24.59
N LYS A 172 8.58 21.30 24.82
CA LYS A 172 9.09 22.25 23.85
C LYS A 172 9.64 21.47 22.64
N SER A 173 9.37 21.95 21.42
CA SER A 173 9.89 21.33 20.20
C SER A 173 11.42 21.28 20.19
N ILE A 174 11.98 20.25 19.55
CA ILE A 174 13.40 20.13 19.24
C ILE A 174 13.60 20.03 17.72
N TYR A 175 14.75 20.48 17.22
CA TYR A 175 15.05 20.48 15.79
C TYR A 175 16.24 19.58 15.48
N VAL A 176 16.13 18.80 14.42
CA VAL A 176 17.17 17.92 13.86
C VAL A 176 17.55 18.44 12.48
N SER A 177 18.83 18.53 12.16
CA SER A 177 19.26 18.88 10.79
C SER A 177 18.89 17.76 9.81
N LEU A 178 18.33 18.12 8.64
CA LEU A 178 18.10 17.19 7.53
C LEU A 178 19.40 16.89 6.77
N GLU A 179 20.34 17.83 6.82
CA GLU A 179 21.66 17.68 6.21
C GLU A 179 22.65 17.21 7.28
N ILE A 180 23.30 16.07 7.02
CA ILE A 180 24.51 15.70 7.75
C ILE A 180 25.58 16.66 7.26
N ALA A 181 26.12 17.50 8.15
CA ALA A 181 27.16 18.45 7.80
C ALA A 181 28.29 17.70 7.08
N LYS A 182 28.43 17.93 5.77
CA LYS A 182 29.62 17.55 4.99
C LYS A 182 30.76 18.51 5.30
N GLU A 183 30.98 18.83 6.57
CA GLU A 183 32.18 19.58 6.94
C GLU A 183 33.37 18.66 6.70
N LYS A 184 34.12 19.04 5.67
CA LYS A 184 35.48 18.57 5.40
C LYS A 184 36.26 18.54 6.71
N THR A 185 36.99 17.44 6.94
CA THR A 185 38.03 17.31 7.97
C THR A 185 37.56 17.40 9.43
N ASP A 186 36.84 16.37 9.89
CA ASP A 186 37.15 15.67 11.15
C ASP A 186 36.37 14.34 11.19
N LEU A 187 36.97 13.31 10.59
CA LEU A 187 36.50 11.90 10.63
C LEU A 187 36.52 11.29 12.06
N LEU A 188 36.72 12.10 13.10
CA LEU A 188 36.87 11.66 14.49
C LEU A 188 35.63 11.93 15.37
N ASN A 189 34.72 12.83 14.99
CA ASN A 189 33.65 13.29 15.89
C ASN A 189 32.20 13.03 15.42
N THR A 190 31.97 12.46 14.24
CA THR A 190 30.64 11.92 13.90
C THR A 190 30.56 10.48 14.39
N SER A 191 29.89 10.26 15.52
CA SER A 191 29.64 8.93 16.07
C SER A 191 28.73 8.13 15.13
N VAL A 192 29.36 7.31 14.27
CA VAL A 192 28.64 6.32 13.47
C VAL A 192 28.10 5.26 14.41
N CYS A 193 26.78 5.11 14.48
CA CYS A 193 26.15 4.07 15.27
C CYS A 193 25.83 2.85 14.39
N GLN A 194 26.09 1.65 14.90
CA GLN A 194 25.65 0.41 14.27
C GLN A 194 24.33 -0.02 14.91
N SER A 195 23.37 -0.39 14.08
CA SER A 195 22.08 -0.90 14.51
C SER A 195 21.70 -2.12 13.68
N LYS A 196 20.61 -2.78 14.07
CA LYS A 196 20.09 -3.97 13.42
C LYS A 196 18.62 -3.76 13.07
N VAL A 197 18.26 -3.87 11.80
CA VAL A 197 16.89 -3.74 11.30
C VAL A 197 16.56 -4.97 10.47
N CYS A 198 15.54 -5.74 10.87
CA CYS A 198 15.13 -6.96 10.17
C CYS A 198 16.28 -7.96 9.93
N ASP A 199 17.14 -8.08 10.94
CA ASP A 199 18.37 -8.86 10.92
C ASP A 199 19.56 -8.33 10.10
N ASP A 200 19.36 -7.25 9.36
CA ASP A 200 20.42 -6.57 8.63
C ASP A 200 21.14 -5.52 9.50
N LEU A 201 22.47 -5.51 9.42
CA LEU A 201 23.31 -4.48 10.02
C LEU A 201 23.20 -3.19 9.21
N VAL A 202 22.83 -2.10 9.89
CA VAL A 202 22.72 -0.76 9.31
C VAL A 202 23.59 0.22 10.09
N SER A 203 24.28 1.10 9.37
CA SER A 203 25.04 2.21 9.96
C SER A 203 24.22 3.50 9.90
N GLY A 204 24.17 4.24 11.01
CA GLY A 204 23.53 5.54 11.10
C GLY A 204 24.48 6.62 11.63
N TYR A 205 24.06 7.86 11.52
CA TYR A 205 24.71 9.00 12.14
C TYR A 205 23.93 9.42 13.38
N ASP A 206 24.62 9.66 14.47
CA ASP A 206 24.02 10.24 15.66
C ASP A 206 23.49 11.66 15.37
N CYS A 207 22.27 11.93 15.85
CA CYS A 207 21.60 13.22 15.70
C CYS A 207 21.93 14.18 16.85
N GLY A 208 22.76 13.77 17.81
CA GLY A 208 23.35 14.59 18.86
C GLY A 208 22.59 14.54 20.19
N ASP A 209 23.32 14.85 21.26
CA ASP A 209 22.86 14.74 22.66
C ASP A 209 21.61 15.57 22.96
N GLY A 210 21.40 16.69 22.26
CA GLY A 210 20.23 17.55 22.46
C GLY A 210 18.92 16.83 22.13
N VAL A 211 18.90 16.02 21.07
CA VAL A 211 17.74 15.22 20.66
C VAL A 211 17.64 13.97 21.51
N ALA A 212 18.78 13.36 21.87
CA ALA A 212 18.81 12.20 22.75
C ALA A 212 18.22 12.52 24.14
N ASN A 213 18.55 13.67 24.73
CA ASN A 213 18.01 14.13 26.01
C ASN A 213 16.53 14.54 25.95
N TRP A 214 16.04 14.85 24.74
CA TRP A 214 14.62 15.21 24.54
C TRP A 214 13.71 13.97 24.46
N LEU A 215 14.23 12.82 24.01
CA LEU A 215 13.51 11.56 23.84
C LEU A 215 13.32 10.81 25.16
#